data_AF-A0A6J1LCS0-F1
#
_entry.id   AF-A0A6J1LCS0-F1
#
_cell.length_a   1.000
_cell.length_b   1.000
_cell.length_c   1.000
_cell.angle_alpha   90.00
_cell.angle_beta   90.00
_cell.angle_gamma   90.00
#
_symmetry.space_group_name_H-M   'P 1'
#
loop_
_entity.id
_entity.type
_entity.pdbx_description
1 polymer ?
#
loop_
_entity_poly.entity_id
_entity_poly.type
_entity_poly.pdbx_seq_one_letter_code
_entity_poly.pdbx_strand_id
1 'polypeptide(L)'
;MAISKPIYSLFGSYLEQLFNHPLRTKSLTACCLATSANVTAQRLAGAKKLNQQSLFAYGLFGLIFGGSVPHYFYQTMERLFSSDFRFRKFFIFLFERFGYAPLYQLLSLYFLSIFEGNSHSTAVKNLEKLYWPVLRANWQYLSLFVYLNIAYVPAMFRSISMGIISFIWVVFLAQKRRRFQEKQAAANSK
;
A
#
# COMPACT_ATOMS: atom_id res chain seq x y z
N MET A 1 26.79 -8.90 14.09
CA MET A 1 25.82 -8.37 15.06
C MET A 1 24.79 -9.46 15.35
N ALA A 2 24.84 -10.05 16.55
CA ALA A 2 23.87 -11.06 16.95
C ALA A 2 22.56 -10.35 17.35
N ILE A 3 21.48 -10.62 16.62
CA ILE A 3 20.14 -10.17 16.97
C ILE A 3 19.77 -10.83 18.30
N SER A 4 19.22 -10.08 19.26
CA SER A 4 18.91 -10.61 20.59
C SER A 4 17.93 -11.78 20.50
N LYS A 5 18.10 -12.80 21.35
CA LYS A 5 17.26 -14.01 21.39
C LYS A 5 15.74 -13.76 21.31
N PRO A 6 15.16 -12.76 22.00
CA PRO A 6 13.71 -12.49 21.89
C PRO A 6 13.31 -11.90 20.52
N ILE A 7 14.16 -11.11 19.88
CA ILE A 7 13.87 -10.59 18.54
C ILE A 7 13.90 -11.73 17.51
N TYR A 8 14.84 -12.66 17.67
CA TYR A 8 14.91 -13.85 16.83
C TYR A 8 13.67 -14.75 16.99
N SER A 9 13.20 -14.98 18.21
CA SER A 9 12.00 -15.79 18.45
C SER A 9 10.74 -15.12 17.90
N LEU A 10 10.56 -13.81 18.10
CA LEU A 10 9.43 -13.06 17.53
C LEU A 10 9.46 -13.06 16.00
N PHE A 11 10.64 -12.89 15.40
CA PHE A 11 10.80 -12.95 13.95
C PHE A 11 10.50 -14.35 13.41
N GLY A 12 10.95 -15.40 14.10
CA GLY A 12 10.61 -16.79 13.79
C GLY A 12 9.11 -17.03 13.82
N SER A 13 8.41 -16.61 14.88
CA SER A 13 6.96 -16.74 14.99
C SER A 13 6.20 -15.92 13.95
N TYR A 14 6.69 -14.74 13.57
CA TYR A 14 6.11 -13.97 12.46
C TYR A 14 6.25 -14.71 11.13
N LEU A 15 7.43 -15.27 10.83
CA LEU A 15 7.65 -16.06 9.61
C LEU A 15 6.80 -17.32 9.58
N GLU A 16 6.65 -18.00 10.72
CA GLU A 16 5.80 -19.18 10.87
C GLU A 16 4.33 -18.84 10.58
N GLN A 17 3.81 -17.76 11.17
CA GLN A 17 2.46 -17.30 10.87
C GLN A 17 2.29 -16.84 9.42
N LEU A 18 3.31 -16.18 8.85
CA LEU A 18 3.30 -15.76 7.45
C LEU A 18 3.25 -16.97 6.50
N PHE A 19 3.85 -18.11 6.89
CA PHE A 19 3.82 -19.34 6.11
C PHE A 19 2.51 -20.12 6.28
N ASN A 20 2.05 -20.27 7.53
CA ASN A 20 0.86 -21.07 7.86
C ASN A 20 -0.46 -20.34 7.57
N HIS A 21 -0.48 -19.01 7.73
CA HIS A 21 -1.66 -18.16 7.57
C HIS A 21 -1.35 -16.87 6.78
N PRO A 22 -0.87 -17.00 5.52
CA PRO A 22 -0.32 -15.88 4.75
C PRO A 22 -1.29 -14.71 4.59
N LEU A 23 -2.57 -14.97 4.36
CA LEU A 23 -3.58 -13.92 4.20
C LEU A 23 -3.80 -13.11 5.48
N ARG A 24 -3.97 -13.79 6.62
CA ARG A 24 -4.25 -13.14 7.91
C ARG A 24 -3.07 -12.28 8.35
N THR A 25 -1.87 -12.84 8.29
CA THR A 25 -0.64 -12.13 8.71
C THR A 25 -0.38 -10.93 7.80
N LYS A 26 -0.48 -11.08 6.46
CA LYS A 26 -0.29 -9.96 5.53
C LYS A 26 -1.33 -8.86 5.74
N SER A 27 -2.60 -9.21 5.93
CA SER A 27 -3.66 -8.23 6.20
C SER A 27 -3.44 -7.47 7.51
N LEU A 28 -3.08 -8.16 8.60
CA LEU A 28 -2.79 -7.50 9.88
C LEU A 28 -1.56 -6.60 9.77
N THR A 29 -0.48 -7.06 9.14
CA THR A 29 0.71 -6.25 8.90
C THR A 29 0.38 -5.02 8.05
N ALA A 30 -0.41 -5.18 6.98
CA ALA A 30 -0.82 -4.08 6.12
C ALA A 30 -1.73 -3.07 6.86
N CYS A 31 -2.61 -3.53 7.75
CA CYS A 31 -3.41 -2.67 8.63
C CYS A 31 -2.52 -1.80 9.53
N CYS A 32 -1.58 -2.42 10.27
CA CYS A 32 -0.63 -1.69 11.13
C CYS A 32 0.22 -0.70 10.32
N LEU A 33 0.68 -1.11 9.14
CA LEU A 33 1.51 -0.29 8.27
C LEU A 33 0.74 0.90 7.70
N ALA A 34 -0.48 0.69 7.21
CA ALA A 34 -1.31 1.76 6.67
C ALA A 34 -1.70 2.77 7.76
N THR A 35 -2.06 2.28 8.94
CA THR A 35 -2.41 3.13 10.10
C THR A 35 -1.21 3.96 10.55
N SER A 36 -0.04 3.34 10.74
CA SER A 36 1.18 4.04 11.15
C SER A 36 1.63 5.06 10.10
N ALA A 37 1.58 4.70 8.81
CA ALA A 37 1.88 5.64 7.73
C ALA A 37 0.95 6.86 7.74
N ASN A 38 -0.35 6.66 8.00
CA ASN A 38 -1.28 7.78 8.12
C ASN A 38 -1.01 8.65 9.36
N VAL A 39 -0.68 8.04 10.51
CA VAL A 39 -0.24 8.81 11.69
C VAL A 39 0.97 9.68 11.33
N THR A 40 1.99 9.10 10.71
CA THR A 40 3.20 9.81 10.29
C THR A 40 2.87 10.95 9.32
N ALA A 41 2.01 10.71 8.32
CA ALA A 41 1.56 11.74 7.39
C ALA A 41 0.88 12.91 8.09
N GLN A 42 0.00 12.63 9.06
CA GLN A 42 -0.69 13.66 9.84
C GLN A 42 0.27 14.48 10.70
N ARG A 43 1.22 13.81 11.36
CA ARG A 43 2.25 14.46 12.19
C ARG A 43 3.19 15.34 11.36
N LEU A 44 3.66 14.85 10.20
CA LEU A 44 4.51 15.61 9.27
C LEU A 44 3.82 16.87 8.74
N ALA A 45 2.49 16.84 8.63
CA ALA A 45 1.70 17.97 8.19
C ALA A 45 1.15 18.81 9.38
N GLY A 46 1.78 18.72 10.55
CA GLY A 46 1.57 19.62 11.69
C GLY A 46 0.28 19.40 12.48
N ALA A 47 -0.40 18.26 12.33
CA ALA A 47 -1.67 18.03 13.01
C ALA A 47 -1.48 17.87 14.54
N LYS A 48 -2.08 18.78 15.32
CA LYS A 48 -2.09 18.71 16.80
C LYS A 48 -3.01 17.60 17.33
N LYS A 49 -4.13 17.35 16.63
CA LYS A 49 -5.05 16.25 16.90
C LYS A 49 -5.07 15.32 15.69
N LEU A 50 -5.03 14.01 15.95
CA LEU A 50 -5.10 13.01 14.89
C LEU A 50 -6.54 12.84 14.42
N ASN A 51 -6.73 12.76 13.09
CA ASN A 51 -8.00 12.43 12.49
C ASN A 51 -8.25 10.91 12.63
N GLN A 52 -9.05 10.53 13.62
CA GLN A 52 -9.37 9.14 13.92
C GLN A 52 -10.16 8.45 12.79
N GLN A 53 -11.05 9.16 12.09
CA GLN A 53 -11.77 8.61 10.95
C GLN A 53 -10.81 8.19 9.84
N SER A 54 -9.83 9.04 9.54
CA SER A 54 -8.80 8.70 8.55
C SER A 54 -7.91 7.55 9.04
N LEU A 55 -7.56 7.48 10.33
CA LEU A 55 -6.80 6.34 10.86
C LEU A 55 -7.56 5.03 10.69
N PHE A 56 -8.85 5.02 11.04
CA PHE A 56 -9.71 3.86 10.87
C PHE A 56 -9.85 3.46 9.40
N ALA A 57 -10.05 4.44 8.50
CA ALA A 57 -10.18 4.19 7.07
C ALA A 57 -8.92 3.54 6.47
N TYR A 58 -7.73 4.05 6.80
CA TYR A 58 -6.46 3.47 6.33
C TYR A 58 -6.20 2.08 6.94
N GLY A 59 -6.51 1.89 8.23
CA GLY A 59 -6.39 0.59 8.88
C GLY A 59 -7.33 -0.45 8.26
N LEU A 60 -8.60 -0.11 8.07
CA LEU A 60 -9.60 -0.98 7.46
C LEU A 60 -9.24 -1.31 6.00
N PHE A 61 -8.78 -0.33 5.23
CA PHE A 61 -8.29 -0.56 3.88
C PHE A 61 -7.09 -1.51 3.85
N GLY A 62 -6.11 -1.30 4.74
CA GLY A 62 -4.96 -2.19 4.88
C GLY A 62 -5.36 -3.62 5.27
N LEU A 63 -6.32 -3.77 6.18
CA LEU A 63 -6.83 -5.06 6.63
C LEU A 63 -7.55 -5.82 5.52
N ILE A 64 -8.45 -5.16 4.80
CA ILE A 64 -9.30 -5.79 3.78
C ILE A 64 -8.50 -6.01 2.49
N PHE A 65 -7.88 -4.96 1.95
CA PHE A 65 -7.27 -4.97 0.62
C PHE A 65 -5.76 -5.15 0.65
N GLY A 66 -5.08 -4.64 1.68
CA GLY A 66 -3.62 -4.61 1.74
C GLY A 66 -2.95 -5.99 1.83
N GLY A 67 -3.63 -7.00 2.40
CA GLY A 67 -3.15 -8.38 2.40
C GLY A 67 -3.72 -9.23 1.25
N SER A 68 -5.00 -9.07 0.95
CA SER A 68 -5.74 -9.94 0.02
C SER A 68 -5.40 -9.66 -1.45
N VAL A 69 -5.44 -8.40 -1.88
CA VAL A 69 -5.24 -8.04 -3.30
C VAL A 69 -3.83 -8.41 -3.76
N PRO A 70 -2.75 -8.09 -3.01
CA PRO A 70 -1.42 -8.55 -3.40
C PRO A 70 -1.31 -10.07 -3.42
N HIS A 71 -1.91 -10.77 -2.46
CA HIS A 71 -1.82 -12.24 -2.38
C HIS A 71 -2.37 -12.91 -3.64
N TYR A 72 -3.61 -12.56 -4.02
CA TYR A 72 -4.23 -13.13 -5.22
C TYR A 72 -3.56 -12.66 -6.51
N PHE A 73 -3.07 -11.42 -6.56
CA PHE A 73 -2.32 -10.93 -7.71
C PHE A 73 -1.04 -11.74 -7.93
N TYR A 74 -0.18 -11.88 -6.92
CA TYR A 74 1.06 -12.63 -7.04
C TYR A 74 0.82 -14.12 -7.29
N GLN A 75 -0.19 -14.72 -6.66
CA GLN A 75 -0.59 -16.10 -6.93
C GLN A 75 -1.00 -16.29 -8.40
N THR A 76 -1.73 -15.33 -8.97
CA THR A 76 -2.12 -15.36 -10.39
C THR A 76 -0.89 -15.23 -11.30
N MET A 77 0.05 -14.34 -10.97
CA MET A 77 1.30 -14.18 -11.71
C MET A 77 2.17 -15.43 -11.67
N GLU A 78 2.22 -16.14 -10.53
CA GLU A 78 2.95 -17.41 -10.43
C GLU A 78 2.34 -18.52 -11.29
N ARG A 79 1.00 -18.53 -11.45
CA ARG A 79 0.31 -19.48 -12.34
C ARG A 79 0.50 -19.15 -13.82
N LEU A 80 0.51 -17.86 -14.18
CA LEU A 80 0.69 -17.44 -15.58
C LEU A 80 2.14 -17.60 -16.07
N PHE A 81 3.13 -17.39 -15.21
CA PHE A 81 4.55 -17.42 -15.60
C PHE A 81 5.29 -18.56 -14.90
N SER A 82 5.44 -19.67 -15.63
CA SER A 82 6.24 -20.83 -15.24
C SER A 82 7.68 -20.43 -14.87
N SER A 83 8.33 -21.20 -14.00
CA SER A 83 9.71 -20.96 -13.55
C SER A 83 10.72 -20.84 -14.69
N ASP A 84 10.48 -21.53 -15.80
CA ASP A 84 11.42 -21.69 -16.92
C ASP A 84 11.34 -20.54 -17.93
N PHE A 85 10.46 -19.56 -17.69
CA PHE A 85 10.27 -18.45 -18.59
C PHE A 85 11.43 -17.43 -18.49
N ARG A 86 12.21 -17.32 -19.58
CA ARG A 86 13.44 -16.49 -19.68
C ARG A 86 13.29 -15.05 -19.18
N PHE A 87 12.15 -14.40 -19.41
CA PHE A 87 11.91 -13.00 -19.03
C PHE A 87 10.90 -12.82 -17.89
N ARG A 88 10.73 -13.85 -17.04
CA ARG A 88 9.71 -13.86 -15.97
C ARG A 88 9.69 -12.61 -15.11
N LYS A 89 10.86 -12.17 -14.63
CA LYS A 89 10.99 -10.98 -13.79
C LYS A 89 10.51 -9.70 -14.49
N PHE A 90 10.81 -9.57 -15.77
CA PHE A 90 10.40 -8.41 -16.58
C PHE A 90 8.89 -8.38 -16.79
N PHE A 91 8.27 -9.52 -17.11
CA PHE A 91 6.82 -9.59 -17.28
C PHE A 91 6.08 -9.40 -15.96
N ILE A 92 6.53 -10.00 -14.86
CA ILE A 92 5.95 -9.76 -13.53
C ILE A 92 5.99 -8.27 -13.20
N PHE A 93 7.12 -7.60 -13.44
CA PHE A 93 7.23 -6.16 -13.27
C PHE A 93 6.24 -5.40 -14.16
N LEU A 94 6.10 -5.77 -15.43
CA LEU A 94 5.18 -5.11 -16.36
C LEU A 94 3.71 -5.24 -15.89
N PHE A 95 3.28 -6.44 -15.52
CA PHE A 95 1.94 -6.68 -14.99
C PHE A 95 1.71 -5.97 -13.65
N GLU A 96 2.74 -5.86 -12.83
CA GLU A 96 2.66 -5.16 -11.57
C GLU A 96 2.52 -3.64 -11.79
N ARG A 97 3.24 -3.06 -12.76
CA ARG A 97 3.15 -1.63 -13.10
C ARG A 97 1.89 -1.26 -13.88
N PHE A 98 1.41 -2.09 -14.80
CA PHE A 98 0.29 -1.76 -15.70
C PHE A 98 -1.03 -2.44 -15.33
N GLY A 99 -1.01 -3.52 -14.55
CA GLY A 99 -2.21 -4.18 -14.04
C GLY A 99 -2.45 -3.86 -12.58
N TYR A 100 -1.55 -4.30 -11.70
CA TYR A 100 -1.74 -4.16 -10.26
C TYR A 100 -1.77 -2.72 -9.79
N ALA A 101 -0.76 -1.90 -10.12
CA ALA A 101 -0.66 -0.54 -9.61
C ALA A 101 -1.87 0.35 -10.02
N PRO A 102 -2.35 0.36 -11.28
CA PRO A 102 -3.53 1.14 -11.67
C PRO A 102 -4.80 0.67 -10.96
N LEU A 103 -5.02 -0.64 -10.84
CA LEU A 103 -6.18 -1.21 -10.17
C LEU A 103 -6.16 -0.94 -8.67
N TYR A 104 -5.02 -1.18 -8.01
CA TYR A 104 -4.86 -0.94 -6.58
C TYR A 104 -4.96 0.55 -6.25
N GLN A 105 -4.43 1.42 -7.12
CA GLN A 105 -4.55 2.88 -6.97
C GLN A 105 -6.01 3.33 -7.07
N LEU A 106 -6.78 2.77 -8.00
CA LEU A 106 -8.22 3.03 -8.16
C LEU A 106 -8.97 2.62 -6.89
N LEU A 107 -8.78 1.37 -6.44
CA LEU A 107 -9.39 0.85 -5.22
C LEU A 107 -9.04 1.71 -4.00
N SER A 108 -7.77 2.10 -3.86
CA SER A 108 -7.32 2.91 -2.72
C SER A 108 -7.95 4.29 -2.70
N LEU A 109 -8.11 4.98 -3.83
CA LEU A 109 -8.72 6.32 -3.82
C LEU A 109 -10.22 6.25 -3.52
N TYR A 110 -10.90 5.26 -4.11
CA TYR A 110 -12.33 5.07 -3.94
C TYR A 110 -12.70 4.63 -2.52
N PHE A 111 -12.24 3.44 -2.11
CA PHE A 111 -12.66 2.83 -0.84
C PHE A 111 -12.21 3.64 0.37
N LEU A 112 -11.04 4.28 0.29
CA LEU A 112 -10.56 5.10 1.38
C LEU A 112 -11.41 6.37 1.54
N SER A 113 -11.94 6.92 0.44
CA SER A 113 -12.91 8.03 0.52
C SER A 113 -14.22 7.56 1.15
N ILE A 114 -14.71 6.36 0.79
CA ILE A 114 -15.92 5.77 1.37
C ILE A 114 -15.74 5.46 2.86
N PHE A 115 -14.61 4.87 3.26
CA PHE A 115 -14.31 4.54 4.66
C PHE A 115 -14.07 5.78 5.53
N GLU A 116 -13.67 6.91 4.93
CA GLU A 116 -13.64 8.21 5.60
C GLU A 116 -15.04 8.83 5.78
N GLY A 117 -16.11 8.16 5.31
CA GLY A 117 -17.50 8.60 5.45
C GLY A 117 -17.97 9.56 4.35
N ASN A 118 -17.21 9.71 3.26
CA ASN A 118 -17.64 10.56 2.15
C ASN A 118 -18.73 9.87 1.30
N SER A 119 -19.59 10.66 0.68
CA SER A 119 -20.60 10.15 -0.25
C SER A 119 -19.97 9.56 -1.52
N HIS A 120 -20.70 8.69 -2.22
CA HIS A 120 -20.26 8.09 -3.48
C HIS A 120 -19.87 9.15 -4.53
N SER A 121 -20.69 10.21 -4.68
CA SER A 121 -20.40 11.32 -5.60
C SER A 121 -19.06 12.01 -5.28
N THR A 122 -18.79 12.27 -3.99
CA THR A 122 -17.52 12.85 -3.55
C THR A 122 -16.35 11.89 -3.78
N ALA A 123 -16.53 10.60 -3.53
CA ALA A 123 -15.49 9.59 -3.77
C ALA A 123 -15.10 9.51 -5.25
N VAL A 124 -16.07 9.52 -6.17
CA VAL A 124 -15.83 9.51 -7.62
C VAL A 124 -15.13 10.79 -8.07
N LYS A 125 -15.60 11.96 -7.63
CA LYS A 125 -14.93 13.25 -7.94
C LYS A 125 -13.49 13.30 -7.44
N ASN A 126 -13.24 12.76 -6.25
CA ASN A 126 -11.89 12.68 -5.68
C ASN A 126 -11.00 11.75 -6.50
N LEU A 127 -11.55 10.60 -6.91
CA LEU A 127 -10.87 9.63 -7.74
C LEU A 127 -10.50 10.23 -9.10
N GLU A 128 -11.44 10.82 -9.83
CA GLU A 128 -11.18 11.42 -11.16
C GLU A 128 -10.04 12.45 -11.12
N LYS A 129 -10.05 13.30 -10.09
CA LYS A 129 -9.05 14.38 -9.93
C LYS A 129 -7.70 13.87 -9.45
N LEU A 130 -7.66 12.85 -8.58
CA LEU A 130 -6.42 12.36 -7.98
C LEU A 130 -5.80 11.16 -8.71
N TYR A 131 -6.57 10.41 -9.49
CA TYR A 131 -6.13 9.15 -10.09
C TYR A 131 -4.89 9.32 -10.94
N TRP A 132 -4.95 10.12 -12.00
CA TRP A 132 -3.82 10.34 -12.90
C TRP A 132 -2.62 11.02 -12.23
N PRO A 133 -2.79 12.08 -11.41
CA PRO A 133 -1.66 12.68 -10.70
C PRO A 133 -0.98 11.73 -9.71
N VAL A 134 -1.72 10.83 -9.07
CA VAL A 134 -1.16 9.88 -8.11
C VAL A 134 -0.56 8.68 -8.81
N LEU A 135 -1.21 8.14 -9.84
CA LEU A 135 -0.70 7.01 -10.62
C LEU A 135 0.61 7.35 -11.33
N ARG A 136 0.70 8.53 -11.97
CA ARG A 136 1.97 8.98 -12.59
C ARG A 136 3.10 9.12 -11.57
N ALA A 137 2.79 9.67 -10.39
CA ALA A 137 3.76 9.74 -9.30
C ALA A 137 4.16 8.33 -8.83
N ASN A 138 3.23 7.37 -8.79
CA ASN A 138 3.53 5.99 -8.41
C ASN A 138 4.54 5.37 -9.38
N TRP A 139 4.30 5.51 -10.68
CA TRP A 139 5.21 5.02 -11.70
C TRP A 139 6.57 5.73 -11.64
N GLN A 140 6.59 7.04 -11.46
CA GLN A 140 7.85 7.79 -11.43
C GLN A 140 8.69 7.44 -10.20
N TYR A 141 8.08 7.37 -9.02
CA TYR A 141 8.83 7.21 -7.77
C TYR A 141 9.08 5.75 -7.40
N LEU A 142 8.14 4.84 -7.67
CA LEU A 142 8.22 3.46 -7.16
C LEU A 142 8.80 2.47 -8.16
N SER A 143 8.75 2.74 -9.48
CA SER A 143 9.12 1.73 -10.48
C SER A 143 10.57 1.27 -10.34
N LEU A 144 11.49 2.18 -10.04
CA LEU A 144 12.90 1.81 -9.80
C LEU A 144 13.03 0.91 -8.58
N PHE A 145 12.43 1.27 -7.44
CA PHE A 145 12.53 0.49 -6.21
C PHE A 145 11.86 -0.88 -6.33
N VAL A 146 10.72 -0.96 -7.02
CA VAL A 146 10.02 -2.23 -7.25
C VAL A 146 10.80 -3.13 -8.20
N TYR A 147 11.37 -2.57 -9.27
CA TYR A 147 12.24 -3.33 -10.16
C TYR A 147 13.45 -3.88 -9.41
N LEU A 148 14.15 -3.05 -8.63
CA LEU A 148 15.28 -3.48 -7.81
C LEU A 148 14.88 -4.57 -6.80
N ASN A 149 13.67 -4.46 -6.22
CA ASN A 149 13.14 -5.46 -5.30
C ASN A 149 12.94 -6.82 -5.98
N ILE A 150 12.33 -6.85 -7.16
CA ILE A 150 12.09 -8.09 -7.92
C ILE A 150 13.41 -8.67 -8.44
N ALA A 151 14.32 -7.82 -8.91
CA ALA A 151 15.56 -8.22 -9.54
C ALA A 151 16.57 -8.80 -8.53
N TYR A 152 16.81 -8.10 -7.42
CA TYR A 152 17.94 -8.37 -6.52
C TYR A 152 17.55 -8.88 -5.13
N VAL A 153 16.35 -8.58 -4.62
CA VAL A 153 15.97 -9.01 -3.27
C VAL A 153 15.52 -10.48 -3.30
N PRO A 154 16.05 -11.36 -2.42
CA PRO A 154 15.61 -12.74 -2.31
C PRO A 154 14.12 -12.82 -1.94
N ALA A 155 13.43 -13.85 -2.44
CA ALA A 155 11.97 -13.99 -2.29
C ALA A 155 11.47 -13.84 -0.84
N MET A 156 12.22 -14.37 0.13
CA MET A 156 11.89 -14.28 1.57
C MET A 156 11.84 -12.84 2.10
N PHE A 157 12.69 -11.94 1.59
CA PHE A 157 12.78 -10.56 2.07
C PHE A 157 11.96 -9.56 1.25
N ARG A 158 11.46 -9.96 0.06
CA ARG A 158 10.68 -9.06 -0.82
C ARG A 158 9.50 -8.44 -0.11
N SER A 159 8.76 -9.21 0.69
CA SER A 159 7.59 -8.71 1.42
C SER A 159 7.95 -7.62 2.43
N ILE A 160 9.12 -7.70 3.07
CA ILE A 160 9.58 -6.72 4.06
C ILE A 160 10.03 -5.44 3.36
N SER A 161 10.88 -5.55 2.34
CA SER A 161 11.35 -4.41 1.56
C SER A 161 10.19 -3.67 0.87
N MET A 162 9.23 -4.41 0.31
CA MET A 162 8.01 -3.81 -0.24
C MET A 162 7.14 -3.15 0.82
N GLY A 163 7.13 -3.68 2.05
CA GLY A 163 6.49 -3.00 3.19
C GLY A 163 7.08 -1.61 3.42
N ILE A 164 8.41 -1.47 3.44
CA ILE A 164 9.09 -0.17 3.62
C ILE A 164 8.72 0.80 2.49
N ILE A 165 8.83 0.35 1.24
CA ILE A 165 8.46 1.17 0.07
C ILE A 165 6.98 1.59 0.15
N SER A 166 6.10 0.65 0.53
CA SER A 166 4.67 0.90 0.68
C SER A 166 4.37 1.90 1.78
N PHE A 167 5.09 1.85 2.92
CA PHE A 167 4.93 2.80 4.01
C PHE A 167 5.18 4.23 3.53
N ILE A 168 6.31 4.45 2.85
CA ILE A 168 6.67 5.77 2.30
C ILE A 168 5.61 6.24 1.29
N TRP A 169 5.14 5.34 0.42
CA TRP A 169 4.10 5.66 -0.54
C TRP A 169 2.76 6.03 0.11
N VAL A 170 2.36 5.29 1.15
CA VAL A 170 1.11 5.55 1.89
C VAL A 170 1.19 6.90 2.60
N VAL A 171 2.34 7.26 3.17
CA VAL A 171 2.57 8.62 3.73
C VAL A 171 2.35 9.69 2.66
N PHE A 172 2.98 9.55 1.50
CA PHE A 172 2.81 10.48 0.38
C PHE A 172 1.35 10.58 -0.09
N LEU A 173 0.68 9.43 -0.24
CA LEU A 173 -0.72 9.36 -0.65
C LEU A 173 -1.63 10.08 0.35
N ALA A 174 -1.43 9.84 1.64
CA ALA A 174 -2.19 10.48 2.72
C ALA A 174 -2.02 12.00 2.70
N GLN A 175 -0.79 12.48 2.55
CA GLN A 175 -0.53 13.92 2.44
C GLN A 175 -1.21 14.53 1.20
N LYS A 176 -1.14 13.86 0.04
CA LYS A 176 -1.73 14.35 -1.20
C LYS A 176 -3.26 14.38 -1.15
N ARG A 177 -3.89 13.33 -0.61
CA ARG A 177 -5.35 13.27 -0.39
C ARG A 177 -5.81 14.34 0.59
N ARG A 178 -5.11 14.51 1.72
CA ARG A 178 -5.45 15.52 2.74
C ARG A 178 -5.40 16.93 2.18
N ARG A 179 -4.29 17.31 1.53
CA ARG A 179 -4.15 18.65 0.89
C ARG A 179 -5.26 18.93 -0.12
N PHE A 180 -5.70 17.90 -0.83
CA PHE A 180 -6.77 18.03 -1.80
C PHE A 180 -8.15 18.21 -1.13
N GLN A 181 -8.43 17.47 -0.06
CA GLN A 181 -9.64 17.65 0.75
C GLN A 181 -9.69 19.04 1.40
N GLU A 182 -8.57 19.52 1.96
CA GLU A 182 -8.44 20.88 2.52
C GLU A 182 -8.77 21.96 1.48
N LYS A 183 -8.25 21.82 0.25
CA LYS A 183 -8.55 22.74 -0.86
C LYS A 183 -10.02 22.73 -1.27
N GLN A 184 -10.66 21.55 -1.28
CA GLN A 184 -12.09 21.46 -1.58
C GLN A 184 -12.94 22.11 -0.47
N ALA A 185 -12.62 21.87 0.79
CA ALA A 185 -13.31 22.46 1.92
C ALA A 185 -13.23 24.00 1.87
N ALA A 186 -12.05 24.55 1.59
CA ALA A 186 -11.84 26.00 1.45
C ALA A 186 -12.54 26.62 0.23
N ALA A 187 -12.77 25.85 -0.83
CA ALA A 187 -13.51 26.30 -2.01
C ALA A 187 -15.03 26.30 -1.78
N ASN A 188 -15.55 25.37 -0.97
CA ASN A 188 -16.98 25.29 -0.65
C ASN A 188 -17.41 26.27 0.46
N SER A 189 -16.45 26.84 1.20
CA SER A 189 -16.71 27.85 2.24
C SER A 189 -16.66 29.30 1.72
N LYS A 190 -16.42 29.50 0.42
CA LYS A 190 -16.46 30.78 -0.27
C LYS A 190 -17.72 30.86 -1.12
#